data_AF-A0A822CJG4-F1
#
_entry.id   AF-A0A822CJG4-F1
#
_cell.length_a   1.000
_cell.length_b   1.000
_cell.length_c   1.000
_cell.angle_alpha   90.00
_cell.angle_beta   90.00
_cell.angle_gamma   90.00
#
_symmetry.space_group_name_H-M   'P 1'
#
loop_
_entity.id
_entity.type
_entity.pdbx_description
1 polymer ?
#
loop_
_entity_poly.entity_id
_entity_poly.type
_entity_poly.pdbx_seq_one_letter_code
_entity_poly.pdbx_strand_id
1 'polypeptide(L)'
;VDIPSDNDSIPDGTEIKFTLYNDEGEIIASYTNYYMSPGIYEQVFKEAGFTTFEWVPFQCDPNMPNKAFHDDYIRHPHVVGIIAIK
;
A
#
# COMPACT_ATOMS: atom_id res chain seq x y z
N VAL A 1 8.92 -7.22 -10.61
CA VAL A 1 7.65 -6.77 -11.19
C VAL A 1 7.92 -5.38 -11.72
N ASP A 2 7.83 -5.18 -13.03
CA ASP A 2 7.96 -3.85 -13.62
C ASP A 2 6.83 -2.99 -13.07
N ILE A 3 7.17 -2.06 -12.17
CA ILE A 3 6.24 -1.03 -11.72
C ILE A 3 6.16 -0.05 -12.91
N PRO A 4 4.99 0.13 -13.53
CA PRO A 4 4.86 1.00 -14.69
C PRO A 4 5.36 2.41 -14.34
N SER A 5 6.19 2.98 -15.21
CA SER A 5 6.65 4.36 -15.13
C SER A 5 5.46 5.34 -15.12
N ASP A 6 5.63 6.46 -14.41
CA ASP A 6 4.68 7.51 -13.97
C ASP A 6 3.66 8.12 -14.97
N ASN A 7 3.33 7.51 -16.12
CA ASN A 7 2.40 8.08 -17.11
C ASN A 7 1.23 7.18 -17.55
N ASP A 8 1.11 5.95 -17.05
CA ASP A 8 -0.08 5.13 -17.28
C ASP A 8 -0.84 4.94 -15.97
N SER A 9 -1.98 5.61 -15.82
CA SER A 9 -2.86 5.39 -14.67
C SER A 9 -3.36 3.94 -14.67
N ILE A 10 -3.05 3.19 -13.61
CA ILE A 10 -3.57 1.84 -13.42
C ILE A 10 -5.10 1.92 -13.27
N PRO A 11 -5.91 1.17 -14.04
CA PRO A 11 -7.35 1.18 -13.90
C PRO A 11 -7.82 0.62 -12.55
N ASP A 12 -8.89 1.18 -12.00
CA ASP A 12 -9.54 0.65 -10.80
C ASP A 12 -10.03 -0.79 -11.02
N GLY A 13 -9.81 -1.64 -10.01
CA GLY A 13 -10.08 -3.08 -10.08
C GLY A 13 -8.99 -3.89 -10.79
N THR A 14 -7.87 -3.27 -11.21
CA THR A 14 -6.74 -4.02 -11.79
C THR A 14 -6.17 -4.97 -10.76
N GLU A 15 -6.06 -6.26 -11.12
CA GLU A 15 -5.49 -7.29 -10.26
C GLU A 15 -3.96 -7.09 -10.12
N ILE A 16 -3.48 -7.01 -8.88
CA ILE A 16 -2.08 -6.96 -8.52
C ILE A 16 -1.75 -8.24 -7.76
N LYS A 17 -0.87 -9.07 -8.34
CA LYS A 17 -0.33 -10.25 -7.65
C LYS A 17 0.92 -9.89 -6.89
N PHE A 18 0.90 -10.18 -5.59
CA PHE A 18 2.03 -9.96 -4.72
C PHE A 18 2.50 -11.28 -4.13
N THR A 19 3.82 -11.48 -4.16
CA THR A 19 4.46 -12.68 -3.61
C THR A 19 5.62 -12.23 -2.73
N LEU A 20 5.62 -12.69 -1.48
CA LEU A 20 6.73 -12.53 -0.55
C LEU A 20 7.62 -13.75 -0.60
N TYR A 21 8.92 -13.49 -0.58
CA TYR A 21 9.95 -14.51 -0.52
C TYR A 21 10.79 -14.33 0.75
N ASN A 22 11.26 -15.42 1.33
CA ASN A 22 12.31 -15.37 2.36
C ASN A 22 13.70 -15.20 1.71
N ASP A 23 14.74 -15.12 2.55
CA ASP A 23 16.13 -14.98 2.12
C ASP A 23 16.64 -16.19 1.30
N GLU A 24 15.99 -17.35 1.44
CA GLU A 24 16.29 -18.57 0.68
C GLU A 24 15.57 -18.62 -0.69
N GLY A 25 14.74 -17.62 -0.98
CA GLY A 25 13.96 -17.53 -2.22
C GLY A 25 12.67 -18.37 -2.21
N GLU A 26 12.26 -18.90 -1.06
CA GLU A 26 11.01 -19.63 -0.90
C GLU A 26 9.83 -18.67 -0.71
N ILE A 27 8.68 -19.02 -1.28
CA ILE A 27 7.45 -18.22 -1.12
C ILE A 27 6.94 -18.36 0.32
N ILE A 28 6.89 -17.25 1.06
CA ILE A 28 6.33 -17.20 2.41
C ILE A 28 4.86 -16.74 2.42
N ALA A 29 4.43 -15.98 1.40
CA ALA A 29 3.03 -15.63 1.20
C ALA A 29 2.78 -15.21 -0.26
N SER A 30 1.56 -15.44 -0.73
CA SER A 30 1.07 -14.95 -2.02
C SER A 30 -0.34 -14.45 -1.86
N TYR A 31 -0.62 -13.25 -2.34
CA TYR A 31 -1.94 -12.66 -2.28
C TYR A 31 -2.28 -11.87 -3.53
N THR A 32 -3.57 -11.87 -3.82
CA THR A 32 -4.18 -11.05 -4.85
C THR A 32 -4.70 -9.78 -4.21
N ASN A 33 -4.24 -8.64 -4.68
CA ASN A 33 -4.77 -7.32 -4.35
C ASN A 33 -5.42 -6.71 -5.59
N TYR A 34 -6.22 -5.66 -5.42
CA TYR A 34 -6.84 -4.93 -6.52
C TYR A 34 -6.52 -3.46 -6.35
N TYR A 35 -5.97 -2.85 -7.40
CA TYR A 35 -5.72 -1.42 -7.41
C TYR A 35 -7.04 -0.67 -7.29
N MET A 36 -7.08 0.30 -6.39
CA MET A 36 -8.17 1.25 -6.25
C MET A 36 -7.55 2.64 -6.11
N SER A 37 -8.08 3.58 -6.86
CA SER A 37 -7.64 4.97 -6.85
C SER A 37 -7.97 5.61 -5.51
N PRO A 38 -7.16 6.58 -5.04
CA PRO A 38 -7.38 7.22 -3.74
C PRO A 38 -8.79 7.80 -3.58
N GLY A 39 -9.38 8.32 -4.67
CA GLY A 39 -10.73 8.89 -4.66
C GLY A 39 -11.83 7.88 -4.32
N ILE A 40 -11.68 6.61 -4.70
CA ILE A 40 -12.68 5.58 -4.39
C ILE A 40 -12.73 5.30 -2.89
N TYR A 41 -11.57 5.21 -2.22
CA TYR A 41 -11.54 4.98 -0.78
C TYR A 41 -12.33 6.07 -0.05
N GLU A 42 -12.01 7.35 -0.29
CA GLU A 42 -12.70 8.47 0.35
C GLU A 42 -14.22 8.46 0.08
N GLN A 43 -14.63 8.16 -1.15
CA GLN A 43 -16.04 8.04 -1.52
C GLN A 43 -16.74 6.94 -0.71
N VAL A 44 -16.17 5.74 -0.64
CA VAL A 44 -16.78 4.59 0.05
C VAL A 44 -16.89 4.84 1.56
N PHE A 45 -15.89 5.46 2.18
CA PHE A 45 -15.96 5.84 3.60
C PHE A 45 -17.07 6.87 3.84
N LYS A 46 -17.21 7.88 2.99
CA LYS A 46 -18.33 8.84 3.07
C LYS A 46 -19.69 8.17 2.95
N GLU A 47 -19.86 7.27 1.98
CA GLU A 47 -21.10 6.51 1.78
C GLU A 47 -21.45 5.61 2.98
N ALA A 48 -20.45 5.08 3.67
CA ALA A 48 -20.62 4.30 4.91
C ALA A 48 -20.94 5.17 6.16
N GLY A 49 -20.99 6.50 5.98
CA GLY A 49 -21.34 7.47 7.00
C GLY A 49 -20.16 7.99 7.82
N PHE A 50 -18.91 7.82 7.37
CA PHE A 50 -17.76 8.42 8.01
C PHE A 50 -17.68 9.92 7.70
N THR A 51 -17.34 10.71 8.71
CA THR A 51 -17.30 12.17 8.67
C THR A 51 -15.89 12.73 8.48
N THR A 52 -14.87 11.95 8.84
CA THR A 52 -13.46 12.29 8.59
C THR A 52 -12.76 11.17 7.82
N PHE A 53 -11.75 11.56 7.04
CA PHE A 53 -10.92 10.64 6.26
C PHE A 53 -9.52 11.24 6.12
N GLU A 54 -8.51 10.53 6.60
CA GLU A 54 -7.11 10.96 6.56
C GLU A 54 -6.20 9.82 6.08
N TRP A 55 -5.37 10.13 5.08
CA TRP A 55 -4.28 9.25 4.66
C TRP A 55 -3.11 9.37 5.62
N VAL A 56 -2.67 8.24 6.16
CA VAL A 56 -1.51 8.18 7.06
C VAL A 56 -0.35 7.51 6.32
N PRO A 57 0.77 8.22 6.12
CA PRO A 57 1.95 7.62 5.50
C PRO A 57 2.50 6.50 6.39
N PHE A 58 3.03 5.45 5.76
CA PHE A 58 3.68 4.38 6.50
C PHE A 58 4.92 4.91 7.24
N GLN A 59 5.07 4.51 8.51
CA GLN A 59 6.21 4.87 9.34
C GLN A 59 6.87 3.59 9.85
N CYS A 60 8.20 3.61 9.98
CA CYS A 60 8.97 2.54 10.61
C CYS A 60 9.50 3.02 11.97
N ASP A 61 9.68 2.09 12.91
CA ASP A 61 10.36 2.40 14.18
C ASP A 61 11.78 2.92 13.88
N PRO A 62 12.17 4.11 14.36
CA PRO A 62 13.50 4.66 14.14
C PRO A 62 14.63 3.78 14.68
N ASN A 63 14.34 2.84 15.58
CA ASN A 63 15.33 1.92 16.17
C ASN A 63 15.41 0.57 15.44
N MET A 64 14.68 0.38 14.33
CA MET A 64 14.77 -0.85 13.55
C MET A 64 16.20 -1.05 12.99
N PRO A 65 16.75 -2.28 13.07
CA PRO A 65 18.03 -2.60 12.44
C PRO A 65 17.91 -2.47 10.92
N ASN A 66 19.03 -2.29 10.21
CA ASN A 66 19.06 -2.14 8.74
C ASN A 66 18.29 -0.90 8.22
N LYS A 67 18.69 0.28 8.70
CA LYS A 67 18.08 1.57 8.33
C LYS A 67 17.97 1.80 6.82
N ALA A 68 18.97 1.38 6.03
CA ALA A 68 18.97 1.58 4.58
C ALA A 68 17.80 0.83 3.89
N PHE A 69 17.55 -0.41 4.30
CA PHE A 69 16.40 -1.18 3.82
C PHE A 69 15.08 -0.49 4.20
N HIS A 70 14.94 -0.06 5.45
CA HIS A 70 13.70 0.57 5.91
C HIS A 70 13.47 1.96 5.30
N ASP A 71 14.52 2.74 5.08
CA ASP A 71 14.43 4.04 4.39
C ASP A 71 13.93 3.86 2.94
N ASP A 72 14.42 2.83 2.24
CA ASP A 72 13.97 2.51 0.87
C ASP A 72 12.51 2.02 0.88
N TYR A 73 12.18 1.14 1.80
CA TYR A 73 10.82 0.64 2.00
C TYR A 73 9.82 1.77 2.29
N ILE A 74 10.18 2.78 3.10
CA ILE A 74 9.32 3.94 3.39
C ILE A 74 9.14 4.84 2.15
N ARG A 75 10.14 4.94 1.26
CA ARG A 75 10.03 5.71 0.01
C ARG A 75 9.10 5.04 -1.00
N HIS A 76 9.00 3.72 -0.94
CA HIS A 76 8.16 2.92 -1.83
C HIS A 76 7.24 1.99 -1.02
N PRO A 77 6.33 2.55 -0.19
CA PRO A 77 5.56 1.75 0.73
C PRO A 77 4.50 0.94 -0.03
N HIS A 78 4.40 -0.34 0.26
CA HIS A 78 3.36 -1.21 -0.32
C HIS A 78 2.04 -1.19 0.49
N VAL A 79 2.02 -0.47 1.61
CA VAL A 79 0.86 -0.27 2.47
C VAL A 79 0.67 1.21 2.77
N VAL A 80 -0.57 1.61 2.99
CA VAL A 80 -0.94 2.94 3.44
C VAL A 80 -1.95 2.84 4.58
N GLY A 81 -1.85 3.73 5.57
CA GLY A 81 -2.82 3.82 6.64
C GLY A 81 -3.99 4.73 6.27
N ILE A 82 -5.18 4.43 6.77
CA ILE A 82 -6.34 5.31 6.68
C ILE A 82 -6.92 5.43 8.10
N ILE A 83 -7.13 6.68 8.55
CA ILE A 83 -7.92 6.97 9.74
C ILE A 83 -9.26 7.54 9.27
N ALA A 84 -10.35 6.94 9.72
CA ALA A 84 -11.70 7.42 9.46
C ALA A 84 -12.53 7.38 10.74
N ILE A 85 -13.27 8.47 11.00
CA ILE A 85 -14.17 8.60 12.17
C ILE A 85 -15.61 8.66 11.68
N LYS A 86 -16.50 7.94 12.36
CA LYS A 86 -17.92 7.95 12.08
C LYS A 86 -18.62 9.04 12.89
#